data_AF-A0A7J4KG55-F1
#
_entry.id   AF-A0A7J4KG55-F1
#
_cell.length_a   1.000
_cell.length_b   1.000
_cell.length_c   1.000
_cell.angle_alpha   90.00
_cell.angle_beta   90.00
_cell.angle_gamma   90.00
#
_symmetry.space_group_name_H-M   'P 1'
#
loop_
_entity.id
_entity.type
_entity.pdbx_description
1 polymer ?
#
loop_
_entity_poly.entity_id
_entity_poly.type
_entity_poly.pdbx_seq_one_letter_code
_entity_poly.pdbx_strand_id
1 'polypeptide(L)'
;MKNHVHQKKTRIWERMTGWKGIWFHIAGIIAIIWFLVRVVPKPQRAQYPCQQVAMSMSLGYIAFWSILFTGLTVWLRSAKTKFAKTLPTVLAGFVVLFTITGAVFATNYFQTEQQPAAVSWDPIPKEPMGVGTGVSPGRVVWVWNPNATEKDLTGYWWEQQNNNQDVLDQMFSTGIQGFTGASTDADAWDTIFTYFNEAHGNGNIGYQPGEKIAIKMNLNNALGGVGDPYPKEDNDRDASPYVVKTLLRQLVNVVGVPQQDITVFDASRPILDCLYNRIYYESYPADPLVEEFAQIHYVDSLGGATGREQVIPSSTHMYFSDGTVRTLPTCVVEAKYLINMPILKRHPISTGVTLSGKNFFGSFIEPVSDIHSYHISGLTMGNPAPQVDLFTYEHLGGKTLLYLGDGTFATKVDHRTIAPFLMYPFNDDWTNSFFFSQDPVAIDSVMYDFLLTEGTNPIEGAQNYLHQAADPATDVYDPEHDGIYLSTSLGVHEHWDRSVDIFSSNRYSGPTGNGIDYTTFGEEFVRPGVVFLNPQEKHLYLFGTDKGAFPFSLIIGKIDVEAQVNGVSGVVQKIEFYKDNTLQFTDTEAPYIWAWNKLSFFSHTIKIIGYYDAVNTTSNQIKVWKIL
;
A
#
# COMPACT_ATOMS: atom_id res chain seq x y z
N MET A 1 67.80 -37.90 -26.66
CA MET A 1 67.17 -38.75 -25.62
C MET A 1 66.45 -37.84 -24.63
N LYS A 2 65.16 -38.05 -24.41
CA LYS A 2 64.28 -37.24 -23.55
C LYS A 2 64.61 -37.48 -22.08
N ASN A 3 64.89 -36.43 -21.31
CA ASN A 3 64.85 -36.45 -19.84
C ASN A 3 63.54 -35.80 -19.38
N HIS A 4 62.61 -36.64 -18.92
CA HIS A 4 61.38 -36.18 -18.26
C HIS A 4 61.67 -35.85 -16.80
N VAL A 5 61.51 -34.58 -16.44
CA VAL A 5 61.42 -34.10 -15.06
C VAL A 5 60.06 -34.51 -14.50
N HIS A 6 60.05 -35.34 -13.46
CA HIS A 6 58.85 -35.74 -12.74
C HIS A 6 58.46 -34.62 -11.75
N GLN A 7 57.48 -33.79 -12.11
CA GLN A 7 56.79 -32.92 -11.15
C GLN A 7 55.96 -33.77 -10.18
N LYS A 8 56.26 -33.66 -8.88
CA LYS A 8 55.43 -34.16 -7.78
C LYS A 8 54.05 -33.49 -7.85
N LYS A 9 53.00 -34.25 -8.15
CA LYS A 9 51.60 -33.80 -7.97
C LYS A 9 51.32 -33.71 -6.47
N THR A 10 51.31 -32.50 -5.92
CA THR A 10 50.74 -32.21 -4.60
C THR A 10 49.24 -32.52 -4.63
N ARG A 11 48.76 -33.34 -3.69
CA ARG A 11 47.36 -33.79 -3.63
C ARG A 11 46.48 -32.62 -3.16
N ILE A 12 45.37 -32.39 -3.86
CA ILE A 12 44.32 -31.39 -3.54
C ILE A 12 43.89 -31.42 -2.05
N TRP A 13 43.99 -32.59 -1.41
CA TRP A 13 43.66 -32.82 -0.01
C TRP A 13 44.53 -32.08 1.00
N GLU A 14 45.77 -31.70 0.65
CA GLU A 14 46.63 -30.92 1.56
C GLU A 14 46.20 -29.45 1.71
N ARG A 15 45.24 -28.97 0.90
CA ARG A 15 44.68 -27.59 1.02
C ARG A 15 43.44 -27.50 1.91
N MET A 16 42.91 -28.60 2.44
CA MET A 16 41.65 -28.63 3.21
C MET A 16 41.81 -28.74 4.73
N THR A 17 43.03 -28.67 5.26
CA THR A 17 43.30 -28.75 6.71
C THR A 17 43.41 -27.37 7.39
N GLY A 18 43.16 -26.29 6.66
CA GLY A 18 43.17 -24.91 7.18
C GLY A 18 41.82 -24.45 7.71
N TRP A 19 41.84 -23.37 8.51
CA TRP A 19 40.68 -22.70 9.12
C TRP A 19 39.47 -22.54 8.18
N LYS A 20 39.69 -22.28 6.89
CA LYS A 20 38.64 -22.13 5.86
C LYS A 20 37.83 -23.41 5.61
N GLY A 21 38.44 -24.60 5.70
CA GLY A 21 37.76 -25.88 5.55
C GLY A 21 36.85 -26.20 6.74
N ILE A 22 37.32 -25.89 7.96
CA ILE A 22 36.53 -26.02 9.18
C ILE A 22 35.30 -25.09 9.12
N TRP A 23 35.48 -23.83 8.68
CA TRP A 23 34.38 -22.89 8.52
C TRP A 23 33.36 -23.30 7.45
N PHE A 24 33.80 -23.94 6.36
CA PHE A 24 32.88 -24.48 5.34
C PHE A 24 31.91 -25.53 5.94
N HIS A 25 32.43 -26.46 6.76
CA HIS A 25 31.59 -27.46 7.42
C HIS A 25 30.65 -26.87 8.48
N ILE A 26 31.17 -25.95 9.31
CA ILE A 26 30.36 -25.27 10.33
C ILE A 26 29.24 -24.46 9.68
N ALA A 27 29.55 -23.67 8.65
CA ALA A 27 28.58 -22.85 7.95
C ALA A 27 27.51 -23.68 7.22
N GLY A 28 27.89 -24.80 6.57
CA GLY A 28 26.94 -25.71 5.92
C GLY A 28 25.98 -26.38 6.90
N ILE A 29 26.48 -26.84 8.06
CA ILE A 29 25.64 -27.48 9.09
C ILE A 29 24.71 -26.45 9.75
N ILE A 30 25.21 -25.27 10.10
CA ILE A 30 24.40 -24.19 10.68
C ILE A 30 23.31 -23.77 9.69
N ALA A 31 23.63 -23.65 8.40
CA ALA A 31 22.66 -23.31 7.37
C ALA A 31 21.53 -24.35 7.27
N ILE A 32 21.85 -25.65 7.32
CA ILE A 32 20.85 -26.73 7.29
C ILE A 32 19.97 -26.69 8.54
N ILE A 33 20.57 -26.62 9.72
CA ILE A 33 19.82 -26.60 11.00
C ILE A 33 18.92 -25.37 11.07
N TRP A 34 19.45 -24.21 10.72
CA TRP A 34 18.70 -22.96 10.75
C TRP A 34 17.55 -22.97 9.75
N PHE A 35 17.79 -23.51 8.54
CA PHE A 35 16.74 -23.70 7.54
C PHE A 35 15.64 -24.63 8.05
N LEU A 36 15.98 -25.81 8.56
CA LEU A 36 15.00 -26.76 9.05
C LEU A 36 14.21 -26.22 10.25
N VAL A 37 14.88 -25.64 11.25
CA VAL A 37 14.24 -25.12 12.46
C VAL A 37 13.29 -23.96 12.15
N ARG A 38 13.62 -23.11 11.17
CA ARG A 38 12.78 -21.95 10.85
C ARG A 38 11.69 -22.28 9.86
N VAL A 39 11.97 -23.09 8.84
CA VAL A 39 11.07 -23.36 7.72
C VAL A 39 10.11 -24.50 8.02
N VAL A 40 10.53 -25.59 8.66
CA VAL A 40 9.62 -26.73 8.93
C VAL A 40 8.38 -26.33 9.74
N PRO A 41 8.48 -25.50 10.81
CA PRO A 41 7.30 -25.07 11.56
C PRO A 41 6.42 -24.05 10.81
N LYS A 42 6.97 -23.31 9.83
CA LYS A 42 6.23 -22.34 9.02
C LYS A 42 6.86 -22.24 7.62
N PRO A 43 6.39 -23.07 6.65
CA PRO A 43 7.04 -23.26 5.35
C PRO A 43 7.24 -21.98 4.52
N GLN A 44 6.34 -21.00 4.68
CA GLN A 44 6.43 -19.67 4.03
C GLN A 44 7.75 -18.94 4.34
N ARG A 45 8.41 -19.26 5.47
CA ARG A 45 9.70 -18.66 5.84
C ARG A 45 10.84 -19.05 4.88
N ALA A 46 10.67 -20.09 4.05
CA ALA A 46 11.64 -20.43 3.01
C ALA A 46 11.87 -19.29 2.00
N GLN A 47 10.87 -18.43 1.82
CA GLN A 47 10.93 -17.26 0.93
C GLN A 47 11.74 -16.11 1.53
N TYR A 48 12.04 -16.15 2.83
CA TYR A 48 12.86 -15.12 3.46
C TYR A 48 14.28 -15.18 2.88
N PRO A 49 14.89 -14.05 2.47
CA PRO A 49 16.19 -14.10 1.79
C PRO A 49 17.32 -14.68 2.64
N CYS A 50 17.22 -14.57 3.96
CA CYS A 50 18.16 -15.23 4.87
C CYS A 50 18.01 -16.77 4.85
N GLN A 51 16.79 -17.26 4.67
CA GLN A 51 16.50 -18.68 4.48
C GLN A 51 16.85 -19.14 3.05
N GLN A 52 16.74 -18.27 2.04
CA GLN A 52 17.24 -18.54 0.68
C GLN A 52 18.76 -18.69 0.66
N VAL A 53 19.51 -17.80 1.33
CA VAL A 53 20.98 -17.95 1.47
C VAL A 53 21.33 -19.21 2.25
N ALA A 54 20.65 -19.46 3.37
CA ALA A 54 20.82 -20.70 4.12
C ALA A 54 20.50 -21.94 3.26
N MET A 55 19.47 -21.85 2.41
CA MET A 55 19.09 -22.91 1.48
C MET A 55 20.19 -23.11 0.42
N SER A 56 20.69 -22.06 -0.23
CA SER A 56 21.78 -22.17 -1.21
C SER A 56 23.05 -22.76 -0.61
N MET A 57 23.42 -22.32 0.60
CA MET A 57 24.57 -22.89 1.33
C MET A 57 24.33 -24.34 1.75
N SER A 58 23.11 -24.68 2.16
CA SER A 58 22.70 -26.04 2.48
C SER A 58 22.75 -26.95 1.25
N LEU A 59 22.23 -26.49 0.10
CA LEU A 59 22.25 -27.20 -1.17
C LEU A 59 23.67 -27.45 -1.66
N GLY A 60 24.55 -26.44 -1.57
CA GLY A 60 25.97 -26.60 -1.90
C GLY A 60 26.67 -27.61 -0.97
N TYR A 61 26.35 -27.59 0.32
CA TYR A 61 26.91 -28.54 1.30
C TYR A 61 26.38 -29.97 1.10
N ILE A 62 25.10 -30.12 0.80
CA ILE A 62 24.48 -31.40 0.44
C ILE A 62 25.12 -31.94 -0.84
N ALA A 63 25.23 -31.13 -1.89
CA ALA A 63 25.86 -31.53 -3.15
C ALA A 63 27.32 -31.96 -2.96
N PHE A 64 28.09 -31.25 -2.13
CA PHE A 64 29.46 -31.62 -1.76
C PHE A 64 29.52 -33.03 -1.14
N TRP A 65 28.64 -33.33 -0.17
CA TRP A 65 28.56 -34.66 0.43
C TRP A 65 28.01 -35.71 -0.53
N SER A 66 27.06 -35.37 -1.39
CA SER A 66 26.53 -36.27 -2.42
C SER A 66 27.63 -36.74 -3.37
N ILE A 67 28.48 -35.83 -3.85
CA ILE A 67 29.61 -36.16 -4.73
C ILE A 67 30.64 -37.04 -4.01
N LEU A 68 30.98 -36.71 -2.76
CA LEU A 68 31.86 -37.53 -1.93
C LEU A 68 31.29 -38.95 -1.69
N PHE A 69 29.98 -39.05 -1.51
CA PHE A 69 29.30 -40.32 -1.28
C PHE A 69 29.15 -41.14 -2.57
N THR A 70 28.98 -40.50 -3.73
CA THR A 70 29.07 -41.18 -5.04
C THR A 70 30.49 -41.72 -5.25
N GLY A 71 31.53 -40.94 -4.91
CA GLY A 71 32.92 -41.40 -4.93
C GLY A 71 33.16 -42.59 -3.98
N LEU A 72 32.61 -42.51 -2.76
CA LEU A 72 32.70 -43.58 -1.75
C LEU A 72 31.96 -44.85 -2.17
N THR A 73 30.77 -44.74 -2.77
CA THR A 73 29.99 -45.89 -3.27
C THR A 73 30.64 -46.56 -4.46
N VAL A 74 31.25 -45.81 -5.39
CA VAL A 74 32.08 -46.36 -6.49
C VAL A 74 33.31 -47.07 -5.93
N TRP A 75 33.99 -46.48 -4.94
CA TRP A 75 35.13 -47.10 -4.26
C TRP A 75 34.73 -48.37 -3.49
N LEU A 76 33.61 -48.35 -2.77
CA LEU A 76 33.08 -49.51 -2.05
C LEU A 76 32.57 -50.62 -2.99
N ARG A 77 32.08 -50.29 -4.19
CA ARG A 77 31.78 -51.29 -5.24
C ARG A 77 33.04 -52.00 -5.75
N SER A 78 34.20 -51.32 -5.71
CA SER A 78 35.50 -51.92 -6.02
C SER A 78 36.12 -52.68 -4.84
N ALA A 79 35.70 -52.38 -3.61
CA ALA A 79 36.16 -53.06 -2.39
C ALA A 79 35.23 -54.25 -2.06
N LYS A 80 35.69 -55.48 -2.31
CA LYS A 80 34.97 -56.72 -1.96
C LYS A 80 34.89 -56.92 -0.44
N THR A 81 34.04 -56.19 0.28
CA THR A 81 33.88 -56.36 1.74
C THR A 81 32.45 -56.70 2.16
N LYS A 82 32.34 -57.72 3.02
CA LYS A 82 31.13 -58.44 3.48
C LYS A 82 30.18 -57.63 4.39
N PHE A 83 29.85 -56.39 4.05
CA PHE A 83 28.93 -55.53 4.83
C PHE A 83 27.61 -55.27 4.10
N ALA A 84 27.02 -56.33 3.52
CA ALA A 84 25.98 -56.21 2.48
C ALA A 84 24.53 -56.42 2.94
N LYS A 85 24.20 -56.47 4.24
CA LYS A 85 22.83 -56.83 4.67
C LYS A 85 21.99 -55.75 5.35
N THR A 86 22.56 -54.65 5.84
CA THR A 86 21.80 -53.57 6.51
C THR A 86 21.74 -52.25 5.74
N LEU A 87 22.60 -52.11 4.73
CA LEU A 87 22.74 -50.87 3.95
C LEU A 87 21.60 -50.59 2.95
N PRO A 88 20.97 -51.59 2.28
CA PRO A 88 19.87 -51.33 1.34
C PRO A 88 18.63 -50.72 2.01
N THR A 89 18.36 -51.10 3.26
CA THR A 89 17.19 -50.66 4.02
C THR A 89 17.30 -49.20 4.46
N VAL A 90 18.50 -48.76 4.87
CA VAL A 90 18.78 -47.35 5.19
C VAL A 90 18.76 -46.50 3.92
N LEU A 91 19.26 -47.03 2.80
CA LEU A 91 19.26 -46.35 1.50
C LEU A 91 17.83 -46.15 0.97
N ALA A 92 16.96 -47.16 1.09
CA ALA A 92 15.55 -47.07 0.68
C ALA A 92 14.77 -46.05 1.53
N GLY A 93 15.00 -46.01 2.84
CA GLY A 93 14.39 -45.03 3.74
C GLY A 93 14.80 -43.59 3.41
N PHE A 94 16.08 -43.36 3.10
CA PHE A 94 16.57 -42.04 2.70
C PHE A 94 16.05 -41.60 1.34
N VAL A 95 15.95 -42.51 0.36
CA VAL A 95 15.38 -42.19 -0.97
C VAL A 95 13.91 -41.81 -0.85
N VAL A 96 13.10 -42.54 -0.08
CA VAL A 96 11.68 -42.21 0.11
C VAL A 96 11.50 -40.85 0.79
N LEU A 97 12.30 -40.55 1.82
CA LEU A 97 12.26 -39.26 2.50
C LEU A 97 12.67 -38.11 1.56
N PHE A 98 13.67 -38.33 0.69
CA PHE A 98 14.13 -37.35 -0.30
C PHE A 98 13.13 -37.12 -1.44
N THR A 99 12.43 -38.17 -1.89
CA THR A 99 11.41 -38.04 -2.94
C THR A 99 10.18 -37.28 -2.44
N ILE A 100 9.76 -37.51 -1.20
CA ILE A 100 8.62 -36.80 -0.59
C ILE A 100 8.97 -35.33 -0.35
N THR A 101 10.15 -35.04 0.21
CA THR A 101 10.62 -33.67 0.42
C THR A 101 10.90 -32.93 -0.89
N GLY A 102 11.43 -33.62 -1.90
CA GLY A 102 11.63 -33.10 -3.25
C GLY A 102 10.32 -32.82 -3.99
N ALA A 103 9.29 -33.66 -3.85
CA ALA A 103 7.99 -33.45 -4.47
C ALA A 103 7.22 -32.27 -3.84
N VAL A 104 7.28 -32.14 -2.51
CA VAL A 104 6.73 -30.99 -1.77
C VAL A 104 7.51 -29.71 -2.11
N PHE A 105 8.83 -29.79 -2.31
CA PHE A 105 9.64 -28.66 -2.76
C PHE A 105 9.32 -28.24 -4.20
N ALA A 106 9.21 -29.19 -5.13
CA ALA A 106 8.88 -28.91 -6.53
C ALA A 106 7.51 -28.23 -6.67
N THR A 107 6.49 -28.70 -5.95
CA THR A 107 5.15 -28.09 -5.98
C THR A 107 5.15 -26.65 -5.45
N ASN A 108 5.90 -26.35 -4.40
CA ASN A 108 6.01 -24.98 -3.88
C ASN A 108 6.90 -24.09 -4.74
N TYR A 109 8.03 -24.59 -5.23
CA TYR A 109 9.01 -23.83 -6.02
C TYR A 109 8.43 -23.42 -7.38
N PHE A 110 7.78 -24.35 -8.10
CA PHE A 110 7.18 -24.09 -9.41
C PHE A 110 5.89 -23.25 -9.35
N GLN A 111 5.24 -23.12 -8.19
CA GLN A 111 4.16 -22.14 -7.99
C GLN A 111 4.69 -20.70 -7.83
N THR A 112 5.88 -20.52 -7.24
CA THR A 112 6.51 -19.20 -7.08
C THR A 112 7.19 -18.66 -8.35
N GLU A 113 7.72 -19.52 -9.22
CA GLU A 113 8.36 -19.08 -10.49
C GLU A 113 7.37 -18.53 -11.53
N GLN A 114 6.05 -18.65 -11.31
CA GLN A 114 5.04 -18.01 -12.15
C GLN A 114 4.81 -16.52 -11.81
N GLN A 115 5.42 -15.99 -10.74
CA GLN A 115 5.47 -14.55 -10.48
C GLN A 115 6.81 -14.02 -11.00
N PRO A 116 6.86 -13.34 -12.17
CA PRO A 116 8.10 -12.73 -12.63
C PRO A 116 8.63 -11.78 -11.55
N ALA A 117 9.93 -11.81 -11.31
CA ALA A 117 10.60 -10.82 -10.47
C ALA A 117 10.24 -9.43 -11.03
N ALA A 118 9.55 -8.61 -10.24
CA ALA A 118 9.17 -7.27 -10.64
C ALA A 118 10.41 -6.53 -11.12
N VAL A 119 10.42 -6.13 -12.39
CA VAL A 119 11.40 -5.18 -12.90
C VAL A 119 11.23 -3.93 -12.04
N SER A 120 12.32 -3.43 -11.47
CA SER A 120 12.30 -2.15 -10.74
C SER A 120 11.85 -1.08 -11.73
N TRP A 121 10.61 -0.62 -11.58
CA TRP A 121 10.01 0.46 -12.34
C TRP A 121 9.90 1.67 -11.43
N ASP A 122 10.25 2.84 -11.94
CA ASP A 122 10.08 4.11 -11.27
C ASP A 122 9.37 5.07 -12.22
N PRO A 123 8.25 5.69 -11.82
CA PRO A 123 7.52 6.62 -12.68
C PRO A 123 8.37 7.84 -13.04
N ILE A 124 8.13 8.34 -14.24
CA ILE A 124 8.66 9.65 -14.65
C ILE A 124 7.76 10.72 -14.02
N PRO A 125 8.30 11.62 -13.20
CA PRO A 125 7.50 12.67 -12.57
C PRO A 125 7.08 13.72 -13.61
N LYS A 126 5.93 14.35 -13.40
CA LYS A 126 5.45 15.51 -14.18
C LYS A 126 5.24 15.24 -15.68
N GLU A 127 4.68 14.08 -16.01
CA GLU A 127 4.18 13.75 -17.34
C GLU A 127 2.64 13.67 -17.33
N PRO A 128 1.94 14.82 -17.32
CA PRO A 128 0.49 14.84 -17.25
C PRO A 128 -0.16 14.26 -18.50
N MET A 129 -1.19 13.43 -18.27
CA MET A 129 -2.08 12.89 -19.27
C MET A 129 -3.55 13.06 -18.86
N GLY A 130 -4.42 13.19 -19.86
CA GLY A 130 -5.84 13.47 -19.64
C GLY A 130 -6.13 14.94 -19.36
N VAL A 131 -7.33 15.19 -18.84
CA VAL A 131 -7.85 16.53 -18.56
C VAL A 131 -8.51 16.51 -17.19
N GLY A 132 -8.08 17.41 -16.31
CA GLY A 132 -8.63 17.49 -14.95
C GLY A 132 -10.12 17.81 -14.94
N THR A 133 -10.86 17.23 -14.00
CA THR A 133 -12.31 17.46 -13.82
C THR A 133 -12.65 18.02 -12.43
N GLY A 134 -13.88 18.51 -12.25
CA GLY A 134 -14.37 19.07 -10.99
C GLY A 134 -14.41 20.60 -10.93
N VAL A 135 -14.96 21.15 -9.84
CA VAL A 135 -15.03 22.60 -9.58
C VAL A 135 -13.67 23.29 -9.73
N SER A 136 -12.63 22.60 -9.27
CA SER A 136 -11.23 22.94 -9.50
C SER A 136 -10.60 21.77 -10.27
N PRO A 137 -10.47 21.90 -11.60
CA PRO A 137 -10.05 20.80 -12.47
C PRO A 137 -8.79 20.08 -11.98
N GLY A 138 -8.87 18.77 -11.76
CA GLY A 138 -7.74 17.94 -11.35
C GLY A 138 -7.26 18.18 -9.91
N ARG A 139 -8.06 18.88 -9.09
CA ARG A 139 -7.65 19.20 -7.71
C ARG A 139 -7.75 18.01 -6.78
N VAL A 140 -6.63 17.77 -6.10
CA VAL A 140 -6.57 16.86 -4.96
C VAL A 140 -6.11 17.64 -3.74
N VAL A 141 -6.97 17.70 -2.72
CA VAL A 141 -6.61 18.28 -1.43
C VAL A 141 -6.17 17.16 -0.50
N TRP A 142 -4.94 17.27 0.02
CA TRP A 142 -4.45 16.44 1.11
C TRP A 142 -4.46 17.23 2.42
N VAL A 143 -5.18 16.72 3.42
CA VAL A 143 -5.17 17.28 4.78
C VAL A 143 -4.50 16.28 5.71
N TRP A 144 -3.47 16.72 6.43
CA TRP A 144 -2.76 15.92 7.41
C TRP A 144 -2.80 16.58 8.79
N ASN A 145 -3.11 15.80 9.82
CA ASN A 145 -2.96 16.25 11.21
C ASN A 145 -2.55 15.07 12.10
N PRO A 146 -1.33 15.04 12.65
CA PRO A 146 -0.84 13.90 13.44
C PRO A 146 -1.63 13.66 14.73
N ASN A 147 -2.51 14.59 15.15
CA ASN A 147 -3.36 14.42 16.33
C ASN A 147 -4.72 13.77 16.00
N ALA A 148 -4.96 13.35 14.75
CA ALA A 148 -6.21 12.72 14.34
C ALA A 148 -6.38 11.32 14.96
N THR A 149 -5.27 10.62 15.19
CA THR A 149 -5.22 9.30 15.82
C THR A 149 -4.08 9.22 16.84
N GLU A 150 -4.20 8.30 17.79
CA GLU A 150 -3.12 8.02 18.73
C GLU A 150 -2.04 7.15 18.08
N LYS A 151 -0.78 7.60 18.14
CA LYS A 151 0.37 6.83 17.63
C LYS A 151 0.46 5.44 18.27
N ASP A 152 0.38 5.39 19.60
CA ASP A 152 0.47 4.16 20.38
C ASP A 152 -0.94 3.65 20.71
N LEU A 153 -1.49 2.82 19.82
CA LEU A 153 -2.85 2.30 19.96
C LEU A 153 -3.02 1.43 21.20
N THR A 154 -4.14 1.62 21.90
CA THR A 154 -4.63 0.69 22.92
C THR A 154 -5.79 -0.10 22.34
N GLY A 155 -5.67 -1.43 22.26
CA GLY A 155 -6.74 -2.29 21.72
C GLY A 155 -6.84 -2.24 20.20
N TYR A 156 -8.04 -2.03 19.65
CA TYR A 156 -8.28 -1.99 18.20
C TYR A 156 -8.20 -0.57 17.64
N TRP A 157 -7.75 -0.41 16.41
CA TRP A 157 -7.54 0.91 15.78
C TRP A 157 -8.83 1.75 15.72
N TRP A 158 -9.99 1.12 15.63
CA TRP A 158 -11.30 1.77 15.55
C TRP A 158 -11.89 2.11 16.93
N GLU A 159 -11.19 1.86 18.04
CA GLU A 159 -11.70 2.23 19.37
C GLU A 159 -11.60 3.73 19.65
N GLN A 160 -12.48 4.24 20.52
CA GLN A 160 -12.66 5.67 20.78
C GLN A 160 -11.40 6.33 21.30
N GLN A 161 -10.67 5.68 22.19
CA GLN A 161 -9.44 6.24 22.75
C GLN A 161 -8.32 6.44 21.70
N ASN A 162 -8.42 5.81 20.53
CA ASN A 162 -7.41 5.87 19.49
C ASN A 162 -7.71 6.91 18.38
N ASN A 163 -8.87 7.56 18.43
CA ASN A 163 -9.35 8.46 17.38
C ASN A 163 -9.86 9.77 17.98
N ASN A 164 -9.42 10.90 17.43
CA ASN A 164 -9.84 12.21 17.87
C ASN A 164 -10.90 12.78 16.91
N GLN A 165 -12.18 12.63 17.28
CA GLN A 165 -13.31 13.06 16.43
C GLN A 165 -13.28 14.57 16.12
N ASP A 166 -12.93 15.42 17.08
CA ASP A 166 -12.91 16.88 16.88
C ASP A 166 -11.84 17.28 15.86
N VAL A 167 -10.67 16.64 15.92
CA VAL A 167 -9.60 16.85 14.94
C VAL A 167 -10.01 16.36 13.56
N LEU A 168 -10.66 15.20 13.45
CA LEU A 168 -11.17 14.68 12.19
C LEU A 168 -12.24 15.61 11.58
N ASP A 169 -13.14 16.15 12.41
CA ASP A 169 -14.15 17.14 11.99
C ASP A 169 -13.51 18.42 11.46
N GLN A 170 -12.46 18.91 12.13
CA GLN A 170 -11.68 20.06 11.67
C GLN A 170 -10.94 19.75 10.35
N MET A 171 -10.31 18.59 10.24
CA MET A 171 -9.60 18.18 9.02
C MET A 171 -10.54 18.13 7.82
N PHE A 172 -11.77 17.65 8.01
CA PHE A 172 -12.75 17.62 6.92
C PHE A 172 -13.18 19.02 6.51
N SER A 173 -13.47 19.89 7.48
CA SER A 173 -13.83 21.29 7.23
C SER A 173 -12.73 22.01 6.43
N THR A 174 -11.47 21.87 6.85
CA THR A 174 -10.30 22.37 6.11
C THR A 174 -10.23 21.79 4.69
N GLY A 175 -10.49 20.49 4.55
CA GLY A 175 -10.44 19.79 3.27
C GLY A 175 -11.44 20.32 2.24
N ILE A 176 -12.71 20.46 2.61
CA ILE A 176 -13.76 20.94 1.69
C ILE A 176 -13.60 22.44 1.36
N GLN A 177 -13.16 23.25 2.33
CA GLN A 177 -12.88 24.67 2.11
C GLN A 177 -11.68 24.83 1.18
N GLY A 178 -10.59 24.08 1.40
CA GLY A 178 -9.43 24.05 0.52
C GLY A 178 -9.75 23.51 -0.88
N PHE A 179 -10.66 22.54 -0.99
CA PHE A 179 -11.06 21.95 -2.26
C PHE A 179 -11.76 22.98 -3.15
N THR A 180 -12.66 23.76 -2.58
CA THR A 180 -13.46 24.75 -3.31
C THR A 180 -12.84 26.16 -3.35
N GLY A 181 -11.90 26.46 -2.45
CA GLY A 181 -11.43 27.82 -2.17
C GLY A 181 -12.43 28.66 -1.36
N ALA A 182 -13.51 28.06 -0.85
CA ALA A 182 -14.51 28.75 -0.04
C ALA A 182 -14.01 29.05 1.38
N SER A 183 -14.62 30.03 2.04
CA SER A 183 -14.26 30.43 3.41
C SER A 183 -15.12 29.79 4.51
N THR A 184 -16.19 29.07 4.13
CA THR A 184 -17.08 28.37 5.06
C THR A 184 -17.46 27.01 4.49
N ASP A 185 -17.80 26.06 5.37
CA ASP A 185 -18.27 24.73 4.97
C ASP A 185 -19.55 24.80 4.13
N ALA A 186 -20.47 25.71 4.47
CA ALA A 186 -21.74 25.87 3.76
C ALA A 186 -21.51 26.34 2.30
N ASP A 187 -20.66 27.36 2.11
CA ASP A 187 -20.32 27.85 0.77
C ASP A 187 -19.54 26.79 -0.03
N ALA A 188 -18.68 26.01 0.63
CA ALA A 188 -17.96 24.90 0.00
C ALA A 188 -18.94 23.85 -0.53
N TRP A 189 -19.88 23.39 0.31
CA TRP A 189 -20.88 22.42 -0.12
C TRP A 189 -21.80 22.95 -1.21
N ASP A 190 -22.29 24.19 -1.09
CA ASP A 190 -23.12 24.82 -2.13
C ASP A 190 -22.39 24.85 -3.47
N THR A 191 -21.10 25.18 -3.47
CA THR A 191 -20.25 25.15 -4.68
C THR A 191 -20.15 23.75 -5.26
N ILE A 192 -19.90 22.73 -4.43
CA ILE A 192 -19.76 21.32 -4.86
C ILE A 192 -21.06 20.83 -5.53
N PHE A 193 -22.21 21.05 -4.89
CA PHE A 193 -23.51 20.66 -5.43
C PHE A 193 -23.89 21.45 -6.68
N THR A 194 -23.65 22.76 -6.67
CA THR A 194 -23.96 23.65 -7.79
C THR A 194 -23.17 23.26 -9.04
N TYR A 195 -21.86 23.04 -8.91
CA TYR A 195 -21.03 22.56 -10.00
C TYR A 195 -21.53 21.22 -10.53
N PHE A 196 -21.82 20.26 -9.63
CA PHE A 196 -22.33 18.96 -10.02
C PHE A 196 -23.66 19.10 -10.79
N ASN A 197 -24.61 19.86 -10.28
CA ASN A 197 -25.91 20.02 -10.92
C ASN A 197 -25.79 20.71 -12.29
N GLU A 198 -24.94 21.72 -12.42
CA GLU A 198 -24.69 22.36 -13.70
C GLU A 198 -24.06 21.39 -14.71
N ALA A 199 -23.03 20.64 -14.31
CA ALA A 199 -22.35 19.65 -15.15
C ALA A 199 -23.28 18.52 -15.64
N HIS A 200 -24.33 18.21 -14.87
CA HIS A 200 -25.32 17.18 -15.21
C HIS A 200 -26.60 17.74 -15.82
N GLY A 201 -26.63 19.03 -16.20
CA GLY A 201 -27.78 19.65 -16.84
C GLY A 201 -29.00 19.88 -15.92
N ASN A 202 -28.80 19.77 -14.60
CA ASN A 202 -29.81 20.04 -13.57
C ASN A 202 -29.92 21.53 -13.21
N GLY A 203 -29.07 22.37 -13.80
CA GLY A 203 -29.05 23.83 -13.61
C GLY A 203 -28.08 24.29 -12.53
N ASN A 204 -27.90 25.61 -12.45
CA ASN A 204 -27.02 26.28 -11.49
C ASN A 204 -27.71 26.40 -10.12
N ILE A 205 -27.84 25.27 -9.42
CA ILE A 205 -28.51 25.15 -8.11
C ILE A 205 -27.73 24.22 -7.19
N GLY A 206 -27.64 24.59 -5.91
CA GLY A 206 -27.15 23.70 -4.85
C GLY A 206 -28.12 22.55 -4.54
N TYR A 207 -27.83 21.83 -3.46
CA TYR A 207 -28.68 20.73 -2.95
C TYR A 207 -30.15 21.16 -2.78
N GLN A 208 -31.08 20.31 -3.21
CA GLN A 208 -32.52 20.50 -2.98
C GLN A 208 -33.06 19.45 -2.01
N PRO A 209 -33.93 19.83 -1.05
CA PRO A 209 -34.55 18.87 -0.12
C PRO A 209 -35.25 17.71 -0.83
N GLY A 210 -35.03 16.49 -0.34
CA GLY A 210 -35.57 15.25 -0.91
C GLY A 210 -34.68 14.61 -1.98
N GLU A 211 -33.60 15.26 -2.39
CA GLU A 211 -32.57 14.62 -3.20
C GLU A 211 -31.76 13.64 -2.34
N LYS A 212 -31.62 12.40 -2.82
CA LYS A 212 -30.99 11.31 -2.07
C LYS A 212 -29.48 11.24 -2.30
N ILE A 213 -28.74 10.90 -1.24
CA ILE A 213 -27.29 10.70 -1.25
C ILE A 213 -26.96 9.27 -0.83
N ALA A 214 -26.17 8.56 -1.64
CA ALA A 214 -25.59 7.27 -1.26
C ALA A 214 -24.09 7.43 -0.97
N ILE A 215 -23.59 6.74 0.07
CA ILE A 215 -22.20 6.79 0.53
C ILE A 215 -21.63 5.38 0.47
N LYS A 216 -20.70 5.13 -0.47
CA LYS A 216 -20.02 3.85 -0.61
C LYS A 216 -18.84 3.75 0.35
N MET A 217 -19.02 3.02 1.46
CA MET A 217 -17.94 2.70 2.40
C MET A 217 -17.07 1.56 1.88
N ASN A 218 -15.80 1.50 2.30
CA ASN A 218 -14.92 0.37 2.03
C ASN A 218 -14.92 -0.63 3.19
N LEU A 219 -15.62 -1.76 3.04
CA LEU A 219 -15.73 -2.82 4.05
C LEU A 219 -15.06 -4.13 3.61
N ASN A 220 -14.00 -4.02 2.80
CA ASN A 220 -13.38 -5.15 2.10
C ASN A 220 -13.10 -6.37 2.99
N ASN A 221 -12.76 -6.15 4.28
CA ASN A 221 -12.36 -7.19 5.23
C ASN A 221 -13.48 -7.70 6.15
N ALA A 222 -14.64 -7.05 6.13
CA ALA A 222 -15.79 -7.37 6.98
C ALA A 222 -16.47 -8.73 6.65
N LEU A 223 -15.94 -9.49 5.68
CA LEU A 223 -16.27 -10.91 5.49
C LEU A 223 -15.12 -11.80 5.91
N GLY A 224 -15.31 -12.55 6.99
CA GLY A 224 -14.41 -13.63 7.35
C GLY A 224 -14.83 -14.37 8.62
N GLY A 225 -15.28 -15.61 8.47
CA GLY A 225 -15.52 -16.52 9.59
C GLY A 225 -16.67 -17.49 9.37
N VAL A 226 -16.78 -18.46 10.27
CA VAL A 226 -17.99 -19.26 10.46
C VAL A 226 -18.78 -18.61 11.60
N GLY A 227 -20.04 -18.27 11.38
CA GLY A 227 -20.91 -17.67 12.39
C GLY A 227 -21.45 -16.30 11.97
N ASP A 228 -22.08 -15.62 12.92
CA ASP A 228 -22.61 -14.27 12.73
C ASP A 228 -21.44 -13.27 12.56
N PRO A 229 -21.35 -12.55 11.42
CA PRO A 229 -20.27 -11.60 11.20
C PRO A 229 -20.40 -10.32 12.02
N TYR A 230 -21.60 -9.91 12.43
CA TYR A 230 -21.83 -8.58 13.04
C TYR A 230 -21.04 -8.30 14.33
N PRO A 231 -20.99 -9.20 15.32
CA PRO A 231 -20.26 -8.95 16.57
C PRO A 231 -18.75 -9.18 16.43
N LYS A 232 -18.24 -9.47 15.22
CA LYS A 232 -16.83 -9.75 15.01
C LYS A 232 -16.01 -8.48 15.22
N GLU A 233 -14.99 -8.61 16.06
CA GLU A 233 -13.99 -7.58 16.30
C GLU A 233 -12.63 -8.09 15.83
N ASP A 234 -11.97 -7.32 14.97
CA ASP A 234 -10.61 -7.57 14.54
C ASP A 234 -9.87 -6.25 14.24
N ASN A 235 -8.60 -6.36 13.86
CA ASN A 235 -7.74 -5.24 13.48
C ASN A 235 -7.56 -5.15 11.96
N ASP A 236 -8.40 -5.82 11.18
CA ASP A 236 -8.35 -5.67 9.73
C ASP A 236 -8.87 -4.26 9.38
N ARG A 237 -8.15 -3.58 8.49
CA ARG A 237 -8.46 -2.21 8.12
C ARG A 237 -9.71 -2.18 7.25
N ASP A 238 -10.81 -1.65 7.74
CA ASP A 238 -11.98 -1.22 6.95
C ASP A 238 -12.21 0.29 7.16
N ALA A 239 -13.26 0.87 6.59
CA ALA A 239 -13.50 2.31 6.66
C ALA A 239 -13.57 2.80 8.12
N SER A 240 -12.93 3.94 8.39
CA SER A 240 -12.93 4.49 9.75
C SER A 240 -14.33 5.01 10.11
N PRO A 241 -14.94 4.56 11.23
CA PRO A 241 -16.28 5.00 11.60
C PRO A 241 -16.31 6.50 11.93
N TYR A 242 -15.19 7.05 12.39
CA TYR A 242 -15.05 8.47 12.72
C TYR A 242 -15.02 9.36 11.46
N VAL A 243 -14.46 8.86 10.35
CA VAL A 243 -14.44 9.58 9.06
C VAL A 243 -15.82 9.58 8.41
N VAL A 244 -16.52 8.44 8.48
CA VAL A 244 -17.92 8.36 8.06
C VAL A 244 -18.79 9.31 8.88
N LYS A 245 -18.62 9.29 10.21
CA LYS A 245 -19.32 10.21 11.11
C LYS A 245 -19.08 11.67 10.76
N THR A 246 -17.83 12.06 10.48
CA THR A 246 -17.52 13.44 10.06
C THR A 246 -18.27 13.84 8.80
N LEU A 247 -18.29 12.97 7.78
CA LEU A 247 -19.05 13.22 6.56
C LEU A 247 -20.55 13.37 6.85
N LEU A 248 -21.13 12.51 7.69
CA LEU A 248 -22.53 12.57 8.05
C LEU A 248 -22.88 13.86 8.80
N ARG A 249 -22.03 14.32 9.73
CA ARG A 249 -22.19 15.61 10.41
C ARG A 249 -22.20 16.76 9.41
N GLN A 250 -21.34 16.73 8.40
CA GLN A 250 -21.28 17.75 7.36
C GLN A 250 -22.56 17.76 6.51
N LEU A 251 -23.01 16.61 6.03
CA LEU A 251 -24.24 16.51 5.24
C LEU A 251 -25.50 16.91 6.04
N VAL A 252 -25.62 16.46 7.29
CA VAL A 252 -26.83 16.72 8.10
C VAL A 252 -26.82 18.13 8.69
N ASN A 253 -25.71 18.55 9.31
CA ASN A 253 -25.68 19.77 10.11
C ASN A 253 -25.28 21.02 9.31
N VAL A 254 -24.52 20.86 8.21
CA VAL A 254 -24.08 21.99 7.37
C VAL A 254 -24.95 22.10 6.13
N VAL A 255 -25.07 21.02 5.35
CA VAL A 255 -25.87 21.03 4.11
C VAL A 255 -27.37 21.01 4.40
N GLY A 256 -27.77 20.40 5.53
CA GLY A 256 -29.19 20.26 5.90
C GLY A 256 -29.89 19.11 5.19
N VAL A 257 -29.14 18.09 4.76
CA VAL A 257 -29.71 16.88 4.15
C VAL A 257 -30.49 16.12 5.23
N PRO A 258 -31.79 15.83 5.03
CA PRO A 258 -32.54 15.01 5.96
C PRO A 258 -31.92 13.62 6.07
N GLN A 259 -31.78 13.10 7.29
CA GLN A 259 -31.12 11.81 7.54
C GLN A 259 -31.72 10.66 6.72
N GLN A 260 -33.05 10.64 6.54
CA GLN A 260 -33.75 9.63 5.73
C GLN A 260 -33.44 9.68 4.23
N ASP A 261 -32.82 10.75 3.74
CA ASP A 261 -32.37 10.89 2.36
C ASP A 261 -30.90 10.45 2.17
N ILE A 262 -30.25 9.99 3.25
CA ILE A 262 -28.88 9.48 3.24
C ILE A 262 -28.87 7.96 3.39
N THR A 263 -28.13 7.29 2.51
CA THR A 263 -27.82 5.87 2.62
C THR A 263 -26.32 5.65 2.73
N VAL A 264 -25.87 4.94 3.76
CA VAL A 264 -24.50 4.45 3.92
C VAL A 264 -24.49 2.97 3.54
N PHE A 265 -23.65 2.55 2.58
CA PHE A 265 -23.74 1.18 2.05
C PHE A 265 -22.44 0.50 1.66
N ASP A 266 -22.49 -0.83 1.68
CA ASP A 266 -21.66 -1.75 0.88
C ASP A 266 -22.53 -2.97 0.50
N ALA A 267 -22.77 -3.18 -0.80
CA ALA A 267 -23.65 -4.26 -1.26
C ALA A 267 -23.04 -5.66 -1.08
N SER A 268 -21.73 -5.73 -0.81
CA SER A 268 -20.97 -6.98 -0.83
C SER A 268 -20.49 -7.43 0.56
N ARG A 269 -20.63 -6.59 1.60
CA ARG A 269 -20.05 -6.81 2.93
C ARG A 269 -21.02 -6.35 4.03
N PRO A 270 -21.05 -6.99 5.21
CA PRO A 270 -21.86 -6.53 6.34
C PRO A 270 -21.22 -5.33 7.03
N ILE A 271 -22.04 -4.45 7.62
CA ILE A 271 -21.57 -3.37 8.50
C ILE A 271 -21.46 -3.92 9.93
N LEU A 272 -20.23 -4.10 10.41
CA LEU A 272 -19.93 -4.67 11.72
C LEU A 272 -20.40 -3.78 12.88
N ASP A 273 -20.73 -4.38 14.03
CA ASP A 273 -21.19 -3.66 15.23
C ASP A 273 -20.17 -2.63 15.71
N CYS A 274 -18.87 -2.97 15.63
CA CYS A 274 -17.80 -2.08 16.06
C CYS A 274 -17.75 -0.77 15.26
N LEU A 275 -18.12 -0.81 13.98
CA LEU A 275 -18.21 0.36 13.10
C LEU A 275 -19.57 1.04 13.23
N TYR A 276 -20.66 0.27 13.09
CA TYR A 276 -22.03 0.76 13.12
C TYR A 276 -22.32 1.57 14.38
N ASN A 277 -22.02 1.04 15.57
CA ASN A 277 -22.35 1.71 16.83
C ASN A 277 -21.59 3.04 16.99
N ARG A 278 -20.35 3.11 16.47
CA ARG A 278 -19.53 4.33 16.50
C ARG A 278 -20.01 5.37 15.51
N ILE A 279 -20.65 4.95 14.41
CA ILE A 279 -21.28 5.87 13.47
C ILE A 279 -22.62 6.36 14.07
N TYR A 280 -23.47 5.43 14.52
CA TYR A 280 -24.86 5.68 14.90
C TYR A 280 -25.06 6.56 16.14
N TYR A 281 -24.29 6.35 17.21
CA TYR A 281 -24.43 7.07 18.49
C TYR A 281 -23.45 8.23 18.58
N GLU A 282 -23.79 9.31 19.29
CA GLU A 282 -22.91 10.47 19.50
C GLU A 282 -21.50 10.07 19.96
N SER A 283 -21.44 9.18 20.96
CA SER A 283 -20.23 8.54 21.48
C SER A 283 -20.48 7.06 21.73
N TYR A 284 -19.49 6.21 21.43
CA TYR A 284 -19.55 4.78 21.72
C TYR A 284 -18.17 4.21 22.12
N PRO A 285 -18.07 3.46 23.23
CA PRO A 285 -19.15 3.16 24.19
C PRO A 285 -19.54 4.38 25.05
N ALA A 286 -20.79 4.46 25.50
CA ALA A 286 -21.27 5.49 26.43
C ALA A 286 -22.44 4.97 27.27
N ASP A 287 -22.68 5.62 28.42
CA ASP A 287 -23.86 5.39 29.26
C ASP A 287 -24.38 6.74 29.80
N PRO A 288 -25.56 7.23 29.34
CA PRO A 288 -26.45 6.60 28.36
C PRO A 288 -25.93 6.70 26.92
N LEU A 289 -26.42 5.82 26.05
CA LEU A 289 -26.27 5.95 24.61
C LEU A 289 -27.25 6.99 24.07
N VAL A 290 -26.75 7.94 23.26
CA VAL A 290 -27.55 8.98 22.60
C VAL A 290 -27.43 8.80 21.09
N GLU A 291 -28.56 8.58 20.41
CA GLU A 291 -28.60 8.35 18.96
C GLU A 291 -28.34 9.67 18.22
N GLU A 292 -27.35 9.68 17.31
CA GLU A 292 -27.02 10.85 16.49
C GLU A 292 -27.62 10.72 15.08
N PHE A 293 -27.53 9.52 14.49
CA PHE A 293 -27.90 9.25 13.10
C PHE A 293 -28.94 8.12 12.97
N ALA A 294 -30.02 8.21 13.75
CA ALA A 294 -31.06 7.19 13.87
C ALA A 294 -31.91 6.99 12.59
N GLN A 295 -32.00 8.01 11.74
CA GLN A 295 -32.86 7.98 10.55
C GLN A 295 -32.09 7.72 9.25
N ILE A 296 -30.78 7.49 9.32
CA ILE A 296 -29.95 7.13 8.16
C ILE A 296 -30.17 5.66 7.80
N HIS A 297 -30.22 5.37 6.51
CA HIS A 297 -30.27 4.00 6.00
C HIS A 297 -28.86 3.38 5.99
N TYR A 298 -28.65 2.31 6.76
CA TYR A 298 -27.39 1.54 6.75
C TYR A 298 -27.63 0.24 5.99
N VAL A 299 -27.21 0.20 4.73
CA VAL A 299 -27.53 -0.91 3.80
C VAL A 299 -26.31 -1.79 3.60
N ASP A 300 -26.43 -3.09 3.88
CA ASP A 300 -25.34 -4.03 3.77
C ASP A 300 -25.74 -5.34 3.07
N SER A 301 -24.79 -6.26 2.86
CA SER A 301 -25.07 -7.48 2.10
C SER A 301 -26.04 -8.47 2.77
N LEU A 302 -26.29 -8.33 4.07
CA LEU A 302 -26.98 -9.35 4.89
C LEU A 302 -28.23 -8.82 5.62
N GLY A 303 -28.28 -7.55 6.04
CA GLY A 303 -29.40 -6.92 6.76
C GLY A 303 -29.87 -7.68 8.00
N GLY A 304 -28.93 -8.29 8.70
CA GLY A 304 -29.19 -9.33 9.71
C GLY A 304 -29.05 -8.87 11.15
N ALA A 305 -28.76 -7.59 11.38
CA ALA A 305 -28.61 -7.03 12.71
C ALA A 305 -29.32 -5.68 12.85
N THR A 306 -29.63 -5.29 14.08
CA THR A 306 -30.46 -4.13 14.39
C THR A 306 -29.93 -2.86 13.74
N GLY A 307 -30.81 -2.17 13.01
CA GLY A 307 -30.50 -0.92 12.31
C GLY A 307 -29.80 -1.08 10.96
N ARG A 308 -29.58 -2.31 10.48
CA ARG A 308 -29.01 -2.59 9.15
C ARG A 308 -30.04 -3.22 8.23
N GLU A 309 -30.14 -2.66 7.05
CA GLU A 309 -31.04 -3.08 5.99
C GLU A 309 -30.29 -3.97 4.99
N GLN A 310 -30.95 -5.02 4.48
CA GLN A 310 -30.35 -5.84 3.44
C GLN A 310 -30.41 -5.10 2.11
N VAL A 311 -29.33 -5.13 1.35
CA VAL A 311 -29.28 -4.59 -0.01
C VAL A 311 -30.35 -5.22 -0.90
N ILE A 312 -31.08 -4.37 -1.62
CA ILE A 312 -32.17 -4.77 -2.52
C ILE A 312 -31.72 -4.56 -3.97
N PRO A 313 -31.84 -5.58 -4.86
CA PRO A 313 -31.56 -5.41 -6.28
C PRO A 313 -32.57 -4.49 -6.96
N SER A 314 -32.09 -3.63 -7.85
CA SER A 314 -32.92 -2.87 -8.79
C SER A 314 -33.14 -3.63 -10.10
N SER A 315 -33.83 -3.03 -11.06
CA SER A 315 -33.92 -3.52 -12.45
C SER A 315 -32.79 -3.01 -13.36
N THR A 316 -31.83 -2.27 -12.80
CA THR A 316 -30.80 -1.55 -13.54
C THR A 316 -29.52 -2.37 -13.60
N HIS A 317 -28.90 -2.44 -14.78
CA HIS A 317 -27.72 -3.25 -15.04
C HIS A 317 -26.55 -2.41 -15.57
N MET A 318 -25.35 -2.83 -15.20
CA MET A 318 -24.08 -2.37 -15.74
C MET A 318 -23.43 -3.48 -16.56
N TYR A 319 -22.78 -3.11 -17.65
CA TYR A 319 -22.11 -4.02 -18.57
C TYR A 319 -20.59 -3.75 -18.56
N PHE A 320 -19.80 -4.64 -17.99
CA PHE A 320 -18.34 -4.51 -18.07
C PHE A 320 -17.85 -4.84 -19.47
N SER A 321 -16.73 -4.21 -19.87
CA SER A 321 -16.08 -4.43 -21.16
C SER A 321 -15.63 -5.88 -21.42
N ASP A 322 -15.51 -6.72 -20.38
CA ASP A 322 -15.24 -8.16 -20.54
C ASP A 322 -16.51 -9.00 -20.83
N GLY A 323 -17.67 -8.35 -20.92
CA GLY A 323 -18.99 -8.95 -21.13
C GLY A 323 -19.71 -9.34 -19.84
N THR A 324 -19.11 -9.10 -18.67
CA THR A 324 -19.72 -9.39 -17.38
C THR A 324 -20.84 -8.38 -17.07
N VAL A 325 -22.00 -8.87 -16.64
CA VAL A 325 -23.17 -8.02 -16.31
C VAL A 325 -23.43 -8.00 -14.81
N ARG A 326 -23.73 -6.83 -14.25
CA ARG A 326 -24.04 -6.65 -12.81
C ARG A 326 -25.31 -5.86 -12.57
N THR A 327 -26.01 -6.22 -11.51
CA THR A 327 -27.24 -5.54 -11.07
C THR A 327 -26.90 -4.52 -9.99
N LEU A 328 -27.43 -3.30 -10.14
CA LEU A 328 -27.20 -2.22 -9.17
C LEU A 328 -28.20 -2.32 -8.01
N PRO A 329 -27.79 -1.94 -6.79
CA PRO A 329 -28.71 -1.76 -5.67
C PRO A 329 -29.72 -0.64 -5.90
N THR A 330 -30.94 -0.79 -5.37
CA THR A 330 -31.96 0.26 -5.43
C THR A 330 -31.50 1.57 -4.80
N CYS A 331 -30.82 1.52 -3.65
CA CYS A 331 -30.28 2.72 -3.00
C CYS A 331 -29.24 3.44 -3.86
N VAL A 332 -28.47 2.71 -4.68
CA VAL A 332 -27.54 3.32 -5.63
C VAL A 332 -28.31 3.97 -6.76
N VAL A 333 -29.26 3.27 -7.39
CA VAL A 333 -30.03 3.80 -8.53
C VAL A 333 -30.84 5.05 -8.15
N GLU A 334 -31.53 5.02 -7.01
CA GLU A 334 -32.40 6.12 -6.55
C GLU A 334 -31.64 7.34 -6.02
N ALA A 335 -30.37 7.18 -5.62
CA ALA A 335 -29.55 8.31 -5.20
C ALA A 335 -29.29 9.26 -6.37
N LYS A 336 -29.47 10.56 -6.14
CA LYS A 336 -29.03 11.58 -7.11
C LYS A 336 -27.52 11.78 -7.04
N TYR A 337 -26.97 11.71 -5.83
CA TYR A 337 -25.54 11.93 -5.58
C TYR A 337 -24.92 10.69 -4.95
N LEU A 338 -23.72 10.32 -5.41
CA LEU A 338 -22.90 9.27 -4.80
C LEU A 338 -21.65 9.88 -4.17
N ILE A 339 -21.25 9.42 -2.99
CA ILE A 339 -19.96 9.75 -2.38
C ILE A 339 -19.16 8.45 -2.25
N ASN A 340 -17.94 8.44 -2.78
CA ASN A 340 -17.05 7.28 -2.75
C ASN A 340 -15.99 7.46 -1.67
N MET A 341 -15.91 6.54 -0.70
CA MET A 341 -14.94 6.58 0.40
C MET A 341 -13.87 5.47 0.31
N PRO A 342 -12.85 5.62 -0.56
CA PRO A 342 -11.74 4.67 -0.62
C PRO A 342 -10.81 4.77 0.59
N ILE A 343 -9.89 3.81 0.73
CA ILE A 343 -8.91 3.78 1.81
C ILE A 343 -7.50 3.75 1.23
N LEU A 344 -6.52 4.40 1.85
CA LEU A 344 -5.12 4.33 1.43
C LEU A 344 -4.51 2.93 1.70
N LYS A 345 -4.66 1.99 0.76
CA LYS A 345 -4.28 0.58 0.93
C LYS A 345 -3.48 0.02 -0.23
N ARG A 346 -2.46 -0.78 0.10
CA ARG A 346 -1.92 -1.80 -0.81
C ARG A 346 -2.82 -3.03 -0.83
N HIS A 347 -2.87 -3.72 -1.97
CA HIS A 347 -3.58 -5.00 -2.14
C HIS A 347 -2.59 -6.15 -2.39
N PRO A 348 -2.76 -7.32 -1.74
CA PRO A 348 -1.81 -8.43 -1.85
C PRO A 348 -1.84 -9.14 -3.20
N ILE A 349 -3.01 -9.22 -3.85
CA ILE A 349 -3.12 -9.81 -5.20
C ILE A 349 -2.35 -8.92 -6.18
N SER A 350 -1.33 -9.52 -6.80
CA SER A 350 -0.41 -8.88 -7.74
C SER A 350 0.20 -7.59 -7.24
N THR A 351 0.28 -7.38 -5.91
CA THR A 351 0.77 -6.13 -5.31
C THR A 351 0.06 -4.87 -5.85
N GLY A 352 -1.25 -4.96 -6.08
CA GLY A 352 -2.06 -3.82 -6.51
C GLY A 352 -2.34 -2.80 -5.40
N VAL A 353 -3.32 -1.92 -5.66
CA VAL A 353 -3.84 -0.95 -4.68
C VAL A 353 -5.35 -1.11 -4.49
N THR A 354 -5.89 -0.59 -3.39
CA THR A 354 -7.33 -0.50 -3.15
C THR A 354 -7.70 0.96 -2.94
N LEU A 355 -8.00 1.67 -4.03
CA LEU A 355 -8.33 3.10 -4.04
C LEU A 355 -9.78 3.33 -4.53
N SER A 356 -10.11 4.50 -5.08
CA SER A 356 -11.47 4.89 -5.51
C SER A 356 -12.09 3.89 -6.47
N GLY A 357 -11.38 3.54 -7.55
CA GLY A 357 -11.91 2.63 -8.58
C GLY A 357 -12.20 1.23 -8.04
N LYS A 358 -11.37 0.75 -7.11
CA LYS A 358 -11.57 -0.57 -6.49
C LYS A 358 -12.64 -0.56 -5.42
N ASN A 359 -12.92 0.56 -4.77
CA ASN A 359 -13.96 0.65 -3.75
C ASN A 359 -15.37 0.37 -4.32
N PHE A 360 -15.58 0.67 -5.60
CA PHE A 360 -16.83 0.39 -6.31
C PHE A 360 -17.10 -1.10 -6.58
N PHE A 361 -16.13 -1.99 -6.31
CA PHE A 361 -16.37 -3.44 -6.43
C PHE A 361 -17.47 -3.94 -5.48
N GLY A 362 -17.78 -3.20 -4.42
CA GLY A 362 -18.90 -3.50 -3.52
C GLY A 362 -20.20 -2.78 -3.88
N SER A 363 -20.38 -2.30 -5.11
CA SER A 363 -21.53 -1.47 -5.51
C SER A 363 -22.56 -2.19 -6.38
N PHE A 364 -22.50 -3.53 -6.46
CA PHE A 364 -23.45 -4.37 -7.20
C PHE A 364 -23.83 -5.62 -6.39
N ILE A 365 -24.92 -6.27 -6.80
CA ILE A 365 -25.59 -7.34 -6.05
C ILE A 365 -24.82 -8.66 -6.12
N GLU A 366 -24.28 -8.99 -7.29
CA GLU A 366 -23.62 -10.27 -7.53
C GLU A 366 -22.21 -10.32 -6.87
N PRO A 367 -21.65 -11.53 -6.64
CA PRO A 367 -20.35 -11.67 -6.01
C PRO A 367 -19.22 -10.93 -6.73
N VAL A 368 -18.42 -10.19 -5.96
CA VAL A 368 -17.22 -9.48 -6.44
C VAL A 368 -16.20 -10.42 -7.09
N SER A 369 -16.17 -11.69 -6.66
CA SER A 369 -15.25 -12.71 -7.20
C SER A 369 -15.33 -12.86 -8.72
N ASP A 370 -16.50 -12.57 -9.27
CA ASP A 370 -16.80 -12.83 -10.67
C ASP A 370 -16.11 -11.81 -11.60
N ILE A 371 -15.65 -10.65 -11.09
CA ILE A 371 -14.83 -9.68 -11.86
C ILE A 371 -13.31 -9.81 -11.58
N HIS A 372 -12.87 -10.75 -10.75
CA HIS A 372 -11.46 -10.86 -10.39
C HIS A 372 -10.55 -11.19 -11.58
N SER A 373 -10.99 -12.05 -12.50
CA SER A 373 -10.23 -12.38 -13.71
C SER A 373 -10.05 -11.17 -14.60
N TYR A 374 -11.10 -10.35 -14.75
CA TYR A 374 -11.03 -9.11 -15.51
C TYR A 374 -10.11 -8.08 -14.85
N HIS A 375 -10.21 -7.90 -13.53
CA HIS A 375 -9.32 -7.02 -12.77
C HIS A 375 -7.84 -7.43 -12.91
N ILE A 376 -7.53 -8.73 -12.83
CA ILE A 376 -6.16 -9.23 -13.03
C ILE A 376 -5.69 -8.99 -14.48
N SER A 377 -6.57 -9.15 -15.46
CA SER A 377 -6.27 -8.87 -16.86
C SER A 377 -5.86 -7.41 -17.09
N GLY A 378 -6.58 -6.46 -16.49
CA GLY A 378 -6.31 -5.02 -16.60
C GLY A 378 -4.99 -4.55 -15.99
N LEU A 379 -4.30 -5.41 -15.21
CA LEU A 379 -2.94 -5.13 -14.74
C LEU A 379 -1.89 -5.22 -15.87
N THR A 380 -2.28 -5.70 -17.05
CA THR A 380 -1.45 -5.67 -18.26
C THR A 380 -1.85 -4.47 -19.11
N MET A 381 -0.89 -3.60 -19.44
CA MET A 381 -1.16 -2.40 -20.24
C MET A 381 -1.78 -2.78 -21.58
N GLY A 382 -2.81 -2.04 -22.00
CA GLY A 382 -3.57 -2.29 -23.23
C GLY A 382 -4.76 -3.24 -23.06
N ASN A 383 -4.85 -3.99 -21.95
CA ASN A 383 -6.08 -4.70 -21.60
C ASN A 383 -7.04 -3.74 -20.88
N PRO A 384 -8.36 -3.82 -21.15
CA PRO A 384 -9.35 -3.03 -20.42
C PRO A 384 -9.31 -3.34 -18.92
N ALA A 385 -9.67 -2.36 -18.09
CA ALA A 385 -9.70 -2.49 -16.65
C ALA A 385 -11.08 -2.15 -16.07
N PRO A 386 -11.65 -2.98 -15.18
CA PRO A 386 -13.00 -2.78 -14.65
C PRO A 386 -13.18 -1.45 -13.91
N GLN A 387 -12.10 -0.90 -13.36
CA GLN A 387 -12.16 0.41 -12.70
C GLN A 387 -12.55 1.55 -13.65
N VAL A 388 -12.20 1.46 -14.95
CA VAL A 388 -12.58 2.47 -15.93
C VAL A 388 -14.06 2.33 -16.29
N ASP A 389 -14.59 1.11 -16.45
CA ASP A 389 -16.03 0.88 -16.58
C ASP A 389 -16.79 1.51 -15.39
N LEU A 390 -16.29 1.30 -14.16
CA LEU A 390 -16.93 1.81 -12.93
C LEU A 390 -16.87 3.33 -12.80
N PHE A 391 -15.78 3.96 -13.27
CA PHE A 391 -15.67 5.43 -13.31
C PHE A 391 -16.54 6.06 -14.39
N THR A 392 -16.78 5.34 -15.48
CA THR A 392 -17.61 5.83 -16.60
C THR A 392 -19.10 5.74 -16.29
N TYR A 393 -19.51 4.66 -15.64
CA TYR A 393 -20.92 4.31 -15.52
C TYR A 393 -21.79 5.38 -14.83
N GLU A 394 -22.91 5.75 -15.45
CA GLU A 394 -23.78 6.87 -15.04
C GLU A 394 -24.29 6.76 -13.60
N HIS A 395 -24.52 5.54 -13.10
CA HIS A 395 -25.01 5.32 -11.74
C HIS A 395 -23.91 5.11 -10.70
N LEU A 396 -22.63 5.17 -11.11
CA LEU A 396 -21.49 5.10 -10.21
C LEU A 396 -20.60 6.32 -10.40
N GLY A 397 -19.49 6.22 -11.14
CA GLY A 397 -18.58 7.34 -11.35
C GLY A 397 -19.26 8.55 -11.99
N GLY A 398 -20.18 8.32 -12.94
CA GLY A 398 -20.93 9.36 -13.62
C GLY A 398 -21.91 10.15 -12.75
N LYS A 399 -22.13 9.79 -11.48
CA LYS A 399 -22.86 10.61 -10.50
C LYS A 399 -22.16 10.75 -9.15
N THR A 400 -20.85 10.49 -9.11
CA THR A 400 -20.06 10.65 -7.90
C THR A 400 -19.81 12.14 -7.66
N LEU A 401 -20.40 12.66 -6.59
CA LEU A 401 -20.31 14.05 -6.13
C LEU A 401 -18.93 14.38 -5.56
N LEU A 402 -18.35 13.42 -4.81
CA LEU A 402 -17.08 13.59 -4.08
C LEU A 402 -16.40 12.24 -3.86
N TYR A 403 -15.09 12.20 -4.07
CA TYR A 403 -14.19 11.14 -3.61
C TYR A 403 -13.49 11.59 -2.32
N LEU A 404 -13.67 10.80 -1.26
CA LEU A 404 -13.13 11.06 0.08
C LEU A 404 -12.19 9.92 0.50
N GLY A 405 -10.90 10.09 0.26
CA GLY A 405 -9.89 9.11 0.65
C GLY A 405 -9.62 9.11 2.15
N ASP A 406 -9.93 7.98 2.79
CA ASP A 406 -9.59 7.69 4.18
C ASP A 406 -8.15 7.18 4.27
N GLY A 407 -7.24 8.08 4.64
CA GLY A 407 -5.84 7.81 4.93
C GLY A 407 -5.51 7.94 6.41
N THR A 408 -6.47 7.76 7.33
CA THR A 408 -6.17 7.79 8.79
C THR A 408 -5.18 6.71 9.17
N PHE A 409 -5.50 5.46 8.81
CA PHE A 409 -4.62 4.29 8.91
C PHE A 409 -4.41 3.67 7.52
N ALA A 410 -3.18 3.65 7.03
CA ALA A 410 -2.80 3.03 5.77
C ALA A 410 -2.27 1.60 5.92
N THR A 411 -2.16 0.86 4.82
CA THR A 411 -1.58 -0.50 4.79
C THR A 411 -0.38 -0.59 3.86
N LYS A 412 0.69 -1.29 4.28
CA LYS A 412 1.94 -1.45 3.50
C LYS A 412 2.11 -2.77 2.76
N VAL A 413 1.56 -3.84 3.31
CA VAL A 413 1.89 -5.22 2.90
C VAL A 413 0.72 -5.93 2.25
N ASP A 414 -0.47 -5.74 2.80
CA ASP A 414 -1.71 -6.36 2.35
C ASP A 414 -2.88 -5.38 2.50
N HIS A 415 -4.11 -5.85 2.29
CA HIS A 415 -5.32 -5.03 2.35
C HIS A 415 -5.94 -4.93 3.77
N ARG A 416 -5.26 -5.44 4.80
CA ARG A 416 -5.79 -5.64 6.17
C ARG A 416 -4.94 -4.97 7.25
N THR A 417 -3.64 -5.19 7.22
CA THR A 417 -2.71 -4.88 8.28
C THR A 417 -2.33 -3.40 8.21
N ILE A 418 -2.83 -2.61 9.17
CA ILE A 418 -2.43 -1.22 9.33
C ILE A 418 -0.92 -1.11 9.61
N ALA A 419 -0.29 -0.04 9.12
CA ALA A 419 1.12 0.21 9.38
C ALA A 419 1.43 1.72 9.37
N PRO A 420 2.26 2.21 10.32
CA PRO A 420 2.71 3.59 10.32
C PRO A 420 3.64 3.83 9.13
N PHE A 421 3.62 5.02 8.55
CA PHE A 421 4.48 5.38 7.42
C PHE A 421 5.80 5.98 7.91
N LEU A 422 6.91 5.61 7.28
CA LEU A 422 8.24 6.11 7.62
C LEU A 422 8.55 7.42 6.89
N MET A 423 7.96 7.62 5.70
CA MET A 423 8.20 8.83 4.93
C MET A 423 7.79 10.09 5.70
N TYR A 424 8.53 11.17 5.48
CA TYR A 424 8.15 12.50 5.96
C TYR A 424 6.77 12.88 5.34
N PRO A 425 5.84 13.47 6.12
CA PRO A 425 5.99 13.99 7.48
C PRO A 425 5.58 13.00 8.59
N PHE A 426 5.17 11.78 8.23
CA PHE A 426 4.63 10.80 9.18
C PHE A 426 5.67 10.32 10.18
N ASN A 427 6.93 10.13 9.76
CA ASN A 427 8.06 9.85 10.66
C ASN A 427 7.78 8.70 11.67
N ASP A 428 7.39 7.54 11.15
CA ASP A 428 7.00 6.36 11.93
C ASP A 428 5.72 6.59 12.76
N ASP A 429 4.74 7.25 12.16
CA ASP A 429 3.40 7.46 12.72
C ASP A 429 2.32 7.03 11.71
N TRP A 430 1.06 6.96 12.14
CA TRP A 430 -0.06 6.73 11.25
C TRP A 430 -0.17 7.86 10.22
N THR A 431 -0.74 7.53 9.06
CA THR A 431 -0.84 8.48 7.96
C THR A 431 -1.74 9.67 8.27
N ASN A 432 -2.73 9.54 9.18
CA ASN A 432 -3.46 10.69 9.72
C ASN A 432 -3.97 11.67 8.64
N SER A 433 -4.44 11.13 7.50
CA SER A 433 -4.65 11.89 6.27
C SER A 433 -6.06 11.77 5.73
N PHE A 434 -6.56 12.85 5.13
CA PHE A 434 -7.71 12.85 4.22
C PHE A 434 -7.32 13.31 2.82
N PHE A 435 -8.00 12.77 1.81
CA PHE A 435 -7.87 13.16 0.41
C PHE A 435 -9.25 13.53 -0.15
N PHE A 436 -9.37 14.69 -0.80
CA PHE A 436 -10.62 15.17 -1.40
C PHE A 436 -10.42 15.46 -2.88
N SER A 437 -11.37 15.02 -3.71
CA SER A 437 -11.38 15.32 -5.15
C SER A 437 -12.75 15.09 -5.78
N GLN A 438 -13.02 15.76 -6.90
CA GLN A 438 -14.06 15.38 -7.87
C GLN A 438 -13.49 14.67 -9.10
N ASP A 439 -12.17 14.69 -9.26
CA ASP A 439 -11.44 13.97 -10.30
C ASP A 439 -11.00 12.59 -9.76
N PRO A 440 -11.60 11.48 -10.25
CA PRO A 440 -11.29 10.12 -9.79
C PRO A 440 -9.87 9.68 -10.15
N VAL A 441 -9.34 10.19 -11.25
CA VAL A 441 -8.03 9.80 -11.76
C VAL A 441 -6.95 10.49 -10.93
N ALA A 442 -7.12 11.78 -10.66
CA ALA A 442 -6.16 12.58 -9.89
C ALA A 442 -6.04 12.06 -8.45
N ILE A 443 -7.16 11.79 -7.75
CA ILE A 443 -7.10 11.33 -6.35
C ILE A 443 -6.43 9.97 -6.21
N ASP A 444 -6.74 9.03 -7.12
CA ASP A 444 -6.12 7.71 -7.09
C ASP A 444 -4.63 7.79 -7.49
N SER A 445 -4.25 8.73 -8.36
CA SER A 445 -2.83 9.01 -8.68
C SER A 445 -2.06 9.51 -7.46
N VAL A 446 -2.61 10.48 -6.73
CA VAL A 446 -1.98 11.00 -5.50
C VAL A 446 -1.90 9.91 -4.43
N MET A 447 -2.98 9.19 -4.16
CA MET A 447 -2.98 8.12 -3.16
C MET A 447 -2.01 6.97 -3.55
N TYR A 448 -1.88 6.67 -4.84
CA TYR A 448 -0.88 5.72 -5.35
C TYR A 448 0.55 6.22 -5.06
N ASP A 449 0.82 7.50 -5.29
CA ASP A 449 2.10 8.14 -5.07
C ASP A 449 2.55 8.09 -3.59
N PHE A 450 1.62 8.27 -2.64
CA PHE A 450 1.87 8.06 -1.21
C PHE A 450 2.29 6.61 -0.93
N LEU A 451 1.57 5.62 -1.46
CA LEU A 451 1.90 4.20 -1.29
C LEU A 451 3.25 3.84 -1.92
N LEU A 452 3.52 4.35 -3.12
CA LEU A 452 4.76 4.09 -3.84
C LEU A 452 5.97 4.67 -3.10
N THR A 453 5.87 5.94 -2.66
CA THR A 453 6.96 6.67 -2.00
C THR A 453 7.27 6.15 -0.61
N GLU A 454 6.28 5.63 0.11
CA GLU A 454 6.51 4.90 1.36
C GLU A 454 7.33 3.61 1.15
N GLY A 455 7.47 3.13 -0.09
CA GLY A 455 8.16 1.87 -0.38
C GLY A 455 7.26 0.65 -0.19
N THR A 456 5.93 0.82 -0.33
CA THR A 456 5.00 -0.33 -0.35
C THR A 456 5.12 -1.13 -1.65
N ASN A 457 5.74 -0.55 -2.69
CA ASN A 457 6.01 -1.17 -3.99
C ASN A 457 4.75 -1.75 -4.66
N PRO A 458 3.73 -0.93 -4.96
CA PRO A 458 2.71 -1.33 -5.89
C PRO A 458 3.35 -1.61 -7.26
N ILE A 459 2.85 -2.59 -8.01
CA ILE A 459 3.33 -2.81 -9.39
C ILE A 459 2.92 -1.65 -10.30
N GLU A 460 3.69 -1.43 -11.37
CA GLU A 460 3.34 -0.51 -12.47
C GLU A 460 1.92 -0.79 -12.98
N GLY A 461 1.59 -2.06 -13.23
CA GLY A 461 0.28 -2.49 -13.75
C GLY A 461 -0.92 -2.07 -12.89
N ALA A 462 -0.71 -1.77 -11.61
CA ALA A 462 -1.77 -1.34 -10.71
C ALA A 462 -2.30 0.07 -11.02
N GLN A 463 -1.61 0.85 -11.85
CA GLN A 463 -2.04 2.19 -12.28
C GLN A 463 -2.62 2.22 -13.70
N ASN A 464 -2.59 1.10 -14.45
CA ASN A 464 -3.01 1.09 -15.86
C ASN A 464 -4.42 1.65 -16.08
N TYR A 465 -5.32 1.46 -15.11
CA TYR A 465 -6.67 2.01 -15.20
C TYR A 465 -6.67 3.55 -15.13
N LEU A 466 -5.68 4.17 -14.47
CA LEU A 466 -5.50 5.63 -14.44
C LEU A 466 -5.07 6.13 -15.82
N HIS A 467 -4.15 5.44 -16.49
CA HIS A 467 -3.77 5.80 -17.85
C HIS A 467 -4.94 5.68 -18.82
N GLN A 468 -5.71 4.59 -18.71
CA GLN A 468 -6.86 4.34 -19.57
C GLN A 468 -8.05 5.27 -19.26
N ALA A 469 -8.22 5.71 -18.02
CA ALA A 469 -9.23 6.71 -17.67
C ALA A 469 -8.82 8.12 -18.10
N ALA A 470 -7.52 8.44 -18.05
CA ALA A 470 -6.98 9.71 -18.51
C ALA A 470 -7.03 9.84 -20.04
N ASP A 471 -6.69 8.78 -20.77
CA ASP A 471 -6.67 8.71 -22.24
C ASP A 471 -7.39 7.43 -22.73
N PRO A 472 -8.73 7.43 -22.77
CA PRO A 472 -9.51 6.24 -23.10
C PRO A 472 -9.51 5.89 -24.58
N ALA A 473 -9.45 4.59 -24.86
CA ALA A 473 -9.70 4.07 -26.20
C ALA A 473 -11.17 4.24 -26.59
N THR A 474 -11.42 4.63 -27.84
CA THR A 474 -12.72 5.13 -28.32
C THR A 474 -13.83 4.08 -28.49
N ASP A 475 -13.54 2.79 -28.34
CA ASP A 475 -14.44 1.68 -28.64
C ASP A 475 -14.36 0.54 -27.61
N VAL A 476 -13.96 0.86 -26.38
CA VAL A 476 -13.75 -0.14 -25.31
C VAL A 476 -14.85 -0.09 -24.25
N TYR A 477 -15.04 1.06 -23.61
CA TYR A 477 -15.89 1.19 -22.42
C TYR A 477 -17.28 1.73 -22.79
N ASP A 478 -18.31 0.90 -22.64
CA ASP A 478 -19.74 1.25 -22.80
C ASP A 478 -20.55 0.53 -21.70
N PRO A 479 -20.47 0.99 -20.43
CA PRO A 479 -21.13 0.31 -19.33
C PRO A 479 -22.65 0.44 -19.29
N GLU A 480 -23.21 1.37 -20.07
CA GLU A 480 -24.63 1.59 -20.34
C GLU A 480 -25.17 0.61 -21.37
N HIS A 481 -24.31 0.10 -22.25
CA HIS A 481 -24.62 -0.80 -23.37
C HIS A 481 -25.63 -0.19 -24.36
N ASP A 482 -25.47 1.11 -24.62
CA ASP A 482 -26.31 1.89 -25.54
C ASP A 482 -25.60 2.21 -26.87
N GLY A 483 -24.34 1.78 -27.02
CA GLY A 483 -23.50 2.03 -28.18
C GLY A 483 -22.71 3.35 -28.13
N ILE A 484 -22.78 4.10 -27.03
CA ILE A 484 -22.01 5.32 -26.78
C ILE A 484 -20.81 4.98 -25.89
N TYR A 485 -19.65 4.87 -26.53
CA TYR A 485 -18.40 4.57 -25.83
C TYR A 485 -17.79 5.80 -25.17
N LEU A 486 -17.09 5.59 -24.05
CA LEU A 486 -16.20 6.57 -23.45
C LEU A 486 -15.19 7.05 -24.51
N SER A 487 -15.17 8.35 -24.73
CA SER A 487 -14.29 8.97 -25.74
C SER A 487 -13.56 10.21 -25.23
N THR A 488 -13.78 10.57 -23.97
CA THR A 488 -13.18 11.73 -23.32
C THR A 488 -12.53 11.34 -22.02
N SER A 489 -11.47 12.05 -21.63
CA SER A 489 -10.80 11.87 -20.36
C SER A 489 -11.77 11.94 -19.18
N LEU A 490 -11.60 11.05 -18.21
CA LEU A 490 -12.31 11.07 -16.92
C LEU A 490 -11.58 11.90 -15.85
N GLY A 491 -10.33 12.30 -16.13
CA GLY A 491 -9.50 13.01 -15.17
C GLY A 491 -8.03 13.04 -15.57
N VAL A 492 -7.22 13.74 -14.78
CA VAL A 492 -5.78 13.88 -15.03
C VAL A 492 -4.94 12.87 -14.23
N HIS A 493 -3.98 12.23 -14.89
CA HIS A 493 -2.98 11.37 -14.26
C HIS A 493 -1.57 11.94 -14.47
N GLU A 494 -0.76 11.92 -13.43
CA GLU A 494 0.70 12.06 -13.44
C GLU A 494 1.26 11.56 -12.10
N HIS A 495 2.59 11.47 -12.02
CA HIS A 495 3.30 11.18 -10.78
C HIS A 495 4.05 12.40 -10.25
N TRP A 496 4.15 12.50 -8.93
CA TRP A 496 4.88 13.58 -8.28
C TRP A 496 6.40 13.49 -8.44
N ASP A 497 7.05 14.64 -8.42
CA ASP A 497 8.49 14.76 -8.23
C ASP A 497 8.85 14.58 -6.74
N ARG A 498 9.40 13.41 -6.39
CA ARG A 498 9.78 13.08 -5.00
C ARG A 498 10.90 13.96 -4.44
N SER A 499 11.62 14.70 -5.27
CA SER A 499 12.68 15.62 -4.84
C SER A 499 12.15 16.96 -4.31
N VAL A 500 10.88 17.28 -4.59
CA VAL A 500 10.20 18.49 -4.11
C VAL A 500 9.57 18.22 -2.74
N ASP A 501 9.39 19.20 -1.86
CA ASP A 501 8.74 18.99 -0.55
C ASP A 501 7.29 18.48 -0.68
N ILE A 502 6.83 17.62 0.24
CA ILE A 502 5.49 16.99 0.21
C ILE A 502 4.34 17.96 0.40
N PHE A 503 4.56 19.11 1.03
CA PHE A 503 3.55 20.17 1.15
C PHE A 503 3.58 21.16 -0.02
N SER A 504 4.49 20.97 -0.98
CA SER A 504 4.61 21.87 -2.12
C SER A 504 3.75 21.41 -3.29
N SER A 505 2.89 22.30 -3.79
CA SER A 505 2.11 22.08 -5.02
C SER A 505 2.99 21.82 -6.25
N ASN A 506 4.25 22.30 -6.24
CA ASN A 506 5.21 22.09 -7.32
C ASN A 506 5.68 20.63 -7.46
N ARG A 507 5.19 19.70 -6.63
CA ARG A 507 5.36 18.26 -6.82
C ARG A 507 4.74 17.77 -8.12
N TYR A 508 3.64 18.38 -8.52
CA TYR A 508 2.91 18.09 -9.74
C TYR A 508 3.09 19.22 -10.76
N SER A 509 2.60 19.02 -11.98
CA SER A 509 2.69 20.03 -13.03
C SER A 509 1.72 21.19 -12.81
N GLY A 510 0.67 20.97 -12.01
CA GLY A 510 -0.36 21.96 -11.67
C GLY A 510 -1.26 22.32 -12.86
N PRO A 511 -2.29 23.16 -12.62
CA PRO A 511 -3.27 23.54 -13.65
C PRO A 511 -2.63 24.14 -14.91
N THR A 512 -1.58 24.95 -14.76
CA THR A 512 -0.88 25.59 -15.89
C THR A 512 -0.15 24.60 -16.79
N GLY A 513 0.23 23.44 -16.25
CA GLY A 513 0.84 22.34 -16.97
C GLY A 513 -0.15 21.27 -17.45
N ASN A 514 -1.47 21.51 -17.30
CA ASN A 514 -2.52 20.50 -17.50
C ASN A 514 -2.33 19.27 -16.57
N GLY A 515 -1.76 19.48 -15.38
CA GLY A 515 -1.50 18.45 -14.38
C GLY A 515 -2.45 18.49 -13.19
N ILE A 516 -2.14 17.66 -12.20
CA ILE A 516 -2.85 17.57 -10.92
C ILE A 516 -2.66 18.88 -10.15
N ASP A 517 -3.76 19.48 -9.70
CA ASP A 517 -3.78 20.65 -8.83
C ASP A 517 -3.68 20.21 -7.37
N TYR A 518 -2.44 20.02 -6.90
CA TYR A 518 -2.18 19.50 -5.57
C TYR A 518 -2.16 20.61 -4.52
N THR A 519 -3.09 20.53 -3.56
CA THR A 519 -3.21 21.46 -2.45
C THR A 519 -3.07 20.72 -1.13
N THR A 520 -2.35 21.30 -0.17
CA THR A 520 -2.03 20.60 1.09
C THR A 520 -2.30 21.46 2.32
N PHE A 521 -2.72 20.82 3.41
CA PHE A 521 -2.88 21.42 4.72
C PHE A 521 -2.24 20.54 5.79
N GLY A 522 -1.66 21.16 6.82
CA GLY A 522 -1.01 20.48 7.93
C GLY A 522 0.50 20.71 8.04
N GLU A 523 1.09 21.53 7.18
CA GLU A 523 2.51 21.90 7.27
C GLU A 523 2.82 22.52 8.65
N GLU A 524 1.86 23.22 9.24
CA GLU A 524 1.95 23.80 10.58
C GLU A 524 2.12 22.77 11.71
N PHE A 525 1.74 21.51 11.47
CA PHE A 525 1.92 20.41 12.43
C PHE A 525 3.25 19.69 12.27
N VAL A 526 4.02 20.04 11.23
CA VAL A 526 5.32 19.42 11.00
C VAL A 526 6.21 19.72 12.19
N ARG A 527 6.73 18.65 12.78
CA ARG A 527 7.81 18.75 13.76
C ARG A 527 9.14 18.74 13.01
N PRO A 528 10.08 19.63 13.35
CA PRO A 528 11.43 19.60 12.79
C PRO A 528 12.03 18.19 12.80
N GLY A 529 12.30 17.66 11.62
CA GLY A 529 12.75 16.29 11.41
C GLY A 529 13.97 16.27 10.51
N VAL A 530 15.01 15.54 10.89
CA VAL A 530 16.11 15.23 9.97
C VAL A 530 15.86 13.85 9.36
N VAL A 531 15.95 13.72 8.05
CA VAL A 531 15.66 12.49 7.31
C VAL A 531 16.86 12.06 6.46
N PHE A 532 16.99 10.76 6.22
CA PHE A 532 17.95 10.22 5.27
C PHE A 532 17.38 10.31 3.86
N LEU A 533 18.10 10.97 2.95
CA LEU A 533 17.85 10.88 1.51
C LEU A 533 18.55 9.66 0.92
N ASN A 534 19.72 9.32 1.46
CA ASN A 534 20.54 8.17 1.06
C ASN A 534 21.40 7.71 2.25
N PRO A 535 21.55 6.41 2.56
CA PRO A 535 20.74 5.30 2.09
C PRO A 535 19.32 5.32 2.66
N GLN A 536 18.36 4.88 1.85
CA GLN A 536 17.02 4.53 2.29
C GLN A 536 17.05 3.19 3.04
N GLU A 537 16.12 3.03 3.98
CA GLU A 537 15.99 1.76 4.69
C GLU A 537 15.51 0.65 3.77
N LYS A 538 15.98 -0.58 3.99
CA LYS A 538 15.56 -1.76 3.21
C LYS A 538 15.89 -1.65 1.71
N HIS A 539 17.04 -1.07 1.37
CA HIS A 539 17.54 -0.99 -0.01
C HIS A 539 18.91 -1.66 -0.15
N LEU A 540 19.23 -2.13 -1.37
CA LEU A 540 20.55 -2.64 -1.73
C LEU A 540 21.34 -1.57 -2.49
N TYR A 541 22.50 -1.19 -1.96
CA TYR A 541 23.43 -0.26 -2.61
C TYR A 541 24.66 -1.00 -3.10
N LEU A 542 24.99 -0.84 -4.38
CA LEU A 542 26.23 -1.33 -4.98
C LEU A 542 27.09 -0.15 -5.42
N PHE A 543 28.21 0.07 -4.74
CA PHE A 543 29.18 1.15 -5.01
C PHE A 543 28.55 2.54 -5.11
N GLY A 544 27.55 2.80 -4.28
CA GLY A 544 26.84 4.08 -4.16
C GLY A 544 25.58 4.17 -5.02
N THR A 545 25.34 3.20 -5.89
CA THR A 545 24.11 3.15 -6.69
C THR A 545 23.06 2.30 -5.99
N ASP A 546 21.88 2.86 -5.76
CA ASP A 546 20.71 2.14 -5.30
C ASP A 546 20.28 1.10 -6.36
N LYS A 547 19.98 -0.12 -5.93
CA LYS A 547 19.48 -1.23 -6.75
C LYS A 547 18.06 -1.63 -6.37
N GLY A 548 17.40 -0.83 -5.54
CA GLY A 548 16.03 -1.01 -5.10
C GLY A 548 15.91 -1.83 -3.81
N ALA A 549 14.68 -2.24 -3.53
CA ALA A 549 14.30 -2.86 -2.28
C ALA A 549 15.08 -4.15 -1.94
N PHE A 550 15.49 -4.28 -0.69
CA PHE A 550 16.20 -5.40 -0.08
C PHE A 550 15.74 -5.60 1.38
N PRO A 551 15.71 -6.81 1.95
CA PRO A 551 15.07 -7.05 3.27
C PRO A 551 15.63 -6.27 4.46
N PHE A 552 16.82 -5.71 4.31
CA PHE A 552 17.49 -4.81 5.23
C PHE A 552 18.36 -3.88 4.40
N SER A 553 18.78 -2.75 4.94
CA SER A 553 19.66 -1.84 4.20
C SER A 553 21.05 -2.49 4.05
N LEU A 554 21.43 -2.88 2.84
CA LEU A 554 22.71 -3.53 2.53
C LEU A 554 23.53 -2.64 1.61
N ILE A 555 24.75 -2.31 2.03
CA ILE A 555 25.68 -1.46 1.29
C ILE A 555 26.91 -2.28 0.95
N ILE A 556 27.19 -2.42 -0.34
CA ILE A 556 28.40 -3.06 -0.85
C ILE A 556 29.31 -1.99 -1.46
N GLY A 557 30.44 -1.69 -0.81
CA GLY A 557 31.39 -0.66 -1.24
C GLY A 557 31.09 0.75 -0.72
N LYS A 558 31.39 1.77 -1.53
CA LYS A 558 31.18 3.18 -1.16
C LYS A 558 29.70 3.55 -1.10
N ILE A 559 29.37 4.57 -0.32
CA ILE A 559 28.06 5.22 -0.32
C ILE A 559 28.19 6.68 0.14
N ASP A 560 27.33 7.56 -0.36
CA ASP A 560 27.17 8.91 0.16
C ASP A 560 25.95 8.91 1.08
N VAL A 561 26.16 9.32 2.34
CA VAL A 561 25.06 9.45 3.31
C VAL A 561 24.53 10.86 3.20
N GLU A 562 23.33 11.00 2.66
CA GLU A 562 22.69 12.26 2.35
C GLU A 562 21.53 12.50 3.30
N ALA A 563 21.39 13.73 3.78
CA ALA A 563 20.36 14.08 4.74
C ALA A 563 19.72 15.43 4.44
N GLN A 564 18.50 15.61 4.92
CA GLN A 564 17.76 16.87 4.85
C GLN A 564 17.09 17.14 6.19
N VAL A 565 17.01 18.40 6.59
CA VAL A 565 16.13 18.83 7.70
C VAL A 565 14.88 19.42 7.07
N ASN A 566 13.73 18.88 7.45
CA ASN A 566 12.41 19.33 7.02
C ASN A 566 11.67 19.96 8.20
N GLY A 567 10.63 20.75 7.90
CA GLY A 567 9.78 21.32 8.95
C GLY A 567 10.41 22.42 9.78
N VAL A 568 11.39 23.13 9.21
CA VAL A 568 12.07 24.26 9.85
C VAL A 568 11.96 25.48 8.96
N SER A 569 11.40 26.56 9.50
CA SER A 569 11.26 27.84 8.81
C SER A 569 12.54 28.69 8.89
N GLY A 570 13.42 28.39 9.85
CA GLY A 570 14.69 29.09 10.02
C GLY A 570 15.88 28.38 9.36
N VAL A 571 17.08 28.86 9.67
CA VAL A 571 18.31 28.44 8.98
C VAL A 571 18.82 27.14 9.58
N VAL A 572 18.93 26.10 8.75
CA VAL A 572 19.67 24.88 9.07
C VAL A 572 21.16 25.20 9.08
N GLN A 573 21.78 25.02 10.24
CA GLN A 573 23.16 25.46 10.49
C GLN A 573 24.18 24.38 10.12
N LYS A 574 23.84 23.13 10.42
CA LYS A 574 24.65 21.96 10.11
C LYS A 574 23.87 20.66 10.27
N ILE A 575 24.35 19.61 9.63
CA ILE A 575 24.01 18.23 9.93
C ILE A 575 25.28 17.50 10.38
N GLU A 576 25.19 16.78 11.49
CA GLU A 576 26.24 15.89 11.97
C GLU A 576 25.90 14.43 11.66
N PHE A 577 26.87 13.71 11.09
CA PHE A 577 26.76 12.31 10.71
C PHE A 577 27.58 11.44 11.66
N TYR A 578 26.94 10.46 12.27
CA TYR A 578 27.51 9.55 13.24
C TYR A 578 27.43 8.11 12.71
N LYS A 579 28.48 7.34 13.00
CA LYS A 579 28.50 5.88 12.83
C LYS A 579 28.80 5.24 14.17
N ASP A 580 27.90 4.38 14.64
CA ASP A 580 28.01 3.67 15.93
C ASP A 580 28.35 4.64 17.08
N ASN A 581 27.57 5.73 17.19
CA ASN A 581 27.75 6.84 18.14
C ASN A 581 29.06 7.63 18.03
N THR A 582 29.86 7.39 16.98
CA THR A 582 31.09 8.15 16.71
C THR A 582 30.85 9.15 15.59
N LEU A 583 31.07 10.44 15.86
CA LEU A 583 30.97 11.50 14.85
C LEU A 583 31.96 11.22 13.70
N GLN A 584 31.43 11.19 12.47
CA GLN A 584 32.20 10.94 11.26
C GLN A 584 32.40 12.22 10.45
N PHE A 585 31.37 13.05 10.37
CA PHE A 585 31.38 14.26 9.57
C PHE A 585 30.39 15.30 10.11
N THR A 586 30.70 16.57 9.88
CA THR A 586 29.81 17.71 10.15
C THR A 586 29.76 18.52 8.88
N ASP A 587 28.57 18.63 8.31
CA ASP A 587 28.33 19.40 7.10
C ASP A 587 27.54 20.67 7.44
N THR A 588 28.00 21.82 6.94
CA THR A 588 27.41 23.14 7.24
C THR A 588 26.70 23.75 6.04
N GLU A 589 26.80 23.15 4.85
CA GLU A 589 26.23 23.67 3.62
C GLU A 589 25.38 22.60 2.93
N ALA A 590 24.20 22.98 2.44
CA ALA A 590 23.36 22.08 1.67
C ALA A 590 23.89 21.94 0.22
N PRO A 591 23.78 20.76 -0.42
CA PRO A 591 23.23 19.51 0.11
C PRO A 591 24.14 18.88 1.18
N TYR A 592 23.55 18.37 2.27
CA TYR A 592 24.31 17.81 3.38
C TYR A 592 24.69 16.36 3.12
N ILE A 593 25.98 16.09 2.93
CA ILE A 593 26.47 14.80 2.43
C ILE A 593 27.72 14.34 3.19
N TRP A 594 27.69 13.12 3.70
CA TRP A 594 28.87 12.42 4.21
C TRP A 594 29.29 11.26 3.29
N ALA A 595 30.42 11.42 2.60
CA ALA A 595 31.00 10.37 1.76
C ALA A 595 31.61 9.22 2.59
N TRP A 596 30.91 8.09 2.66
CA TRP A 596 31.35 6.90 3.38
C TRP A 596 32.08 5.90 2.46
N ASN A 597 33.35 6.21 2.19
CA ASN A 597 34.25 5.38 1.38
C ASN A 597 35.07 4.36 2.18
N LYS A 598 35.09 4.47 3.51
CA LYS A 598 35.91 3.61 4.37
C LYS A 598 35.38 2.19 4.43
N LEU A 599 36.32 1.24 4.43
CA LEU A 599 36.04 -0.18 4.57
C LEU A 599 35.40 -0.45 5.93
N SER A 600 34.25 -1.13 5.93
CA SER A 600 33.48 -1.44 7.12
C SER A 600 32.78 -2.78 6.92
N PHE A 601 32.58 -3.52 8.01
CA PHE A 601 31.96 -4.84 7.98
C PHE A 601 30.89 -4.94 9.07
N PHE A 602 29.86 -5.75 8.79
CA PHE A 602 28.72 -6.03 9.68
C PHE A 602 27.69 -4.89 9.74
N SER A 603 26.82 -4.94 10.74
CA SER A 603 25.79 -3.94 10.96
C SER A 603 26.35 -2.72 11.66
N HIS A 604 25.99 -1.55 11.17
CA HIS A 604 26.28 -0.25 11.75
C HIS A 604 24.98 0.53 11.97
N THR A 605 24.97 1.37 13.00
CA THR A 605 23.93 2.38 13.17
C THR A 605 24.47 3.69 12.61
N ILE A 606 23.81 4.22 11.58
CA ILE A 606 24.07 5.60 11.13
C ILE A 606 23.07 6.49 11.85
N LYS A 607 23.55 7.56 12.47
CA LYS A 607 22.71 8.59 13.09
C LYS A 607 23.03 9.94 12.47
N ILE A 608 22.00 10.71 12.17
CA ILE A 608 22.10 12.09 11.70
C ILE A 608 21.48 13.02 12.74
N ILE A 609 22.11 14.17 12.97
CA ILE A 609 21.61 15.22 13.87
C ILE A 609 21.61 16.54 13.11
N GLY A 610 20.44 17.10 12.86
CA GLY A 610 20.28 18.43 12.28
C GLY A 610 20.24 19.50 13.38
N TYR A 611 20.97 20.60 13.18
CA TYR A 611 20.99 21.77 14.05
C TYR A 611 20.35 22.95 13.33
N TYR A 612 19.38 23.61 13.96
CA TYR A 612 18.64 24.74 13.39
C TYR A 612 18.33 25.78 14.46
N ASP A 613 18.08 27.03 14.05
CA ASP A 613 17.70 28.15 14.93
C ASP A 613 18.60 28.35 16.16
N ALA A 614 19.90 28.13 16.00
CA ALA A 614 20.99 28.31 16.96
C ALA A 614 21.02 27.41 18.20
N VAL A 615 19.88 26.85 18.61
CA VAL A 615 19.80 26.04 19.84
C VAL A 615 19.05 24.72 19.67
N ASN A 616 18.31 24.53 18.57
CA ASN A 616 17.46 23.38 18.40
C ASN A 616 18.17 22.25 17.65
N THR A 617 17.83 21.02 18.01
CA THR A 617 18.32 19.82 17.32
C THR A 617 17.20 18.85 17.03
N THR A 618 17.35 18.09 15.94
CA THR A 618 16.53 16.93 15.61
C THR A 618 17.44 15.79 15.17
N SER A 619 17.04 14.55 15.39
CA SER A 619 17.90 13.41 15.05
C SER A 619 17.12 12.22 14.54
N ASN A 620 17.75 11.47 13.63
CA ASN A 620 17.22 10.24 13.07
C ASN A 620 18.36 9.21 12.96
N GLN A 621 18.03 7.92 12.96
CA GLN A 621 19.01 6.86 12.83
C GLN A 621 18.45 5.67 12.05
N ILE A 622 19.31 5.04 11.27
CA ILE A 622 19.00 3.83 10.51
C ILE A 622 20.04 2.76 10.78
N LYS A 623 19.64 1.50 10.60
CA LYS A 623 20.55 0.36 10.70
C LYS A 623 20.90 -0.15 9.31
N VAL A 624 22.19 -0.20 9.01
CA VAL A 624 22.70 -0.67 7.72
C VAL A 624 23.70 -1.80 7.91
N TRP A 625 23.74 -2.74 6.97
CA TRP A 625 24.82 -3.71 6.85
C TRP A 625 25.79 -3.22 5.79
N LYS A 626 27.07 -3.07 6.12
CA LYS A 626 28.09 -2.69 5.13
C LYS A 626 29.07 -3.83 4.90
N ILE A 627 29.40 -4.06 3.64
CA ILE A 627 30.41 -5.03 3.20
C ILE A 627 31.34 -4.29 2.23
N LEU A 628 32.63 -4.28 2.56
CA LEU A 628 33.69 -3.58 1.81
C LEU A 628 33.62 -2.05 1.88
#